data_AF-H1V671-F1
#
_entry.id   AF-H1V671-F1
#
_cell.length_a   1.000
_cell.length_b   1.000
_cell.length_c   1.000
_cell.angle_alpha   90.00
_cell.angle_beta   90.00
_cell.angle_gamma   90.00
#
_symmetry.space_group_name_H-M   'P 1'
#
loop_
_entity.id
_entity.type
_entity.pdbx_description
1 polymer ?
#
loop_
_entity_poly.entity_id
_entity_poly.type
_entity_poly.pdbx_seq_one_letter_code
_entity_poly.pdbx_strand_id
1 'polypeptide(L)'
;MAEESHRRYAEIFRDVEHMIDDHITRQDEANNLPSKLKMLVPSAGPFFTRLPLEAAFNHMDTRRLISSRRYVSPSFNDVRLILNAAQIMAVTAAPDSPLQLATFDGDVTLYDDGESLEPSSPLIPRLLDLLRKDIKIGIVTAAGYTTADRYYARLHGLLDAIAASTDLTPTQKESIVIMGGEANYLFEYAPQSPHLLSPVPLEQWLTPEMAAWSESDITALLDVAEAALLDCVKTLNLPATLLRKDRAVGIIPTDPSIRIPRESLEETVLVVQKILELSALGS
;
A
#
# COMPACT_ATOMS: atom_id res chain seq x y z
N MET A 1 17.66 -36.44 -2.94
CA MET A 1 16.45 -35.93 -2.25
C MET A 1 16.33 -34.41 -2.40
N ALA A 2 17.31 -33.61 -1.95
CA ALA A 2 17.25 -32.15 -2.13
C ALA A 2 17.19 -31.71 -3.60
N GLU A 3 18.01 -32.29 -4.48
CA GLU A 3 17.97 -32.00 -5.92
C GLU A 3 16.63 -32.35 -6.56
N GLU A 4 16.03 -33.47 -6.18
CA GLU A 4 14.71 -33.88 -6.68
C GLU A 4 13.60 -32.96 -6.16
N SER A 5 13.66 -32.55 -4.88
CA SER A 5 12.72 -31.54 -4.34
C SER A 5 12.87 -30.20 -5.07
N HIS A 6 14.10 -29.76 -5.31
CA HIS A 6 14.38 -28.53 -6.06
C HIS A 6 13.78 -28.58 -7.46
N ARG A 7 14.08 -29.65 -8.22
CA ARG A 7 13.53 -29.88 -9.56
C ARG A 7 12.01 -29.80 -9.58
N ARG A 8 11.33 -30.49 -8.66
CA ARG A 8 9.87 -30.50 -8.60
C ARG A 8 9.28 -29.14 -8.26
N TYR A 9 9.87 -28.42 -7.31
CA TYR A 9 9.39 -27.08 -6.96
C TYR A 9 9.60 -26.09 -8.11
N ALA A 10 10.75 -26.13 -8.79
CA ALA A 10 11.01 -25.32 -9.97
C ALA A 10 9.99 -25.59 -11.09
N GLU A 11 9.69 -26.88 -11.36
CA GLU A 11 8.67 -27.29 -12.34
C GLU A 11 7.28 -26.74 -11.99
N ILE A 12 6.87 -26.83 -10.71
CA ILE A 12 5.59 -26.26 -10.26
C ILE A 12 5.54 -24.76 -10.48
N PHE A 13 6.60 -24.02 -10.13
CA PHE A 13 6.63 -22.56 -10.33
C PHE A 13 6.58 -22.19 -11.81
N ARG A 14 7.27 -22.93 -12.69
CA ARG A 14 7.16 -22.76 -14.14
C ARG A 14 5.75 -23.02 -14.67
N ASP A 15 5.08 -24.06 -14.17
CA ASP A 15 3.71 -24.36 -14.59
C ASP A 15 2.73 -23.25 -14.15
N VAL A 16 2.92 -22.68 -12.95
CA VAL A 16 2.14 -21.53 -12.48
C VAL A 16 2.45 -20.27 -13.30
N GLU A 17 3.72 -20.06 -13.66
CA GLU A 17 4.14 -18.95 -14.54
C GLU A 17 3.42 -19.01 -15.90
N HIS A 18 3.36 -20.18 -16.53
CA HIS A 18 2.58 -20.34 -17.76
C HIS A 18 1.07 -20.09 -17.57
N MET A 19 0.51 -20.44 -16.41
CA MET A 19 -0.89 -20.15 -16.11
C MET A 19 -1.15 -18.65 -15.93
N ILE A 20 -0.18 -17.90 -15.39
CA ILE A 20 -0.23 -16.45 -15.30
C ILE A 20 -0.11 -15.83 -16.68
N ASP A 21 0.80 -16.30 -17.53
CA ASP A 21 0.94 -15.83 -18.91
C ASP A 21 -0.37 -16.03 -19.71
N ASP A 22 -1.01 -17.21 -19.62
CA ASP A 22 -2.32 -17.46 -20.23
C ASP A 22 -3.39 -16.52 -19.66
N HIS A 23 -3.38 -16.26 -18.35
CA HIS A 23 -4.30 -15.30 -17.75
C HIS A 23 -4.09 -13.89 -18.31
N ILE A 24 -2.86 -13.41 -18.42
CA ILE A 24 -2.53 -12.09 -18.97
C ILE A 24 -3.11 -11.94 -20.38
N THR A 25 -2.91 -12.94 -21.25
CA THR A 25 -3.43 -12.88 -22.63
C THR A 25 -4.95 -12.80 -22.73
N ARG A 26 -5.67 -13.31 -21.73
CA ARG A 26 -7.14 -13.35 -21.69
C ARG A 26 -7.77 -12.19 -20.93
N GLN A 27 -6.99 -11.41 -20.18
CA GLN A 27 -7.51 -10.29 -19.38
C GLN A 27 -8.17 -9.21 -20.24
N ASP A 28 -7.64 -8.98 -21.44
CA ASP A 28 -8.12 -7.95 -22.38
C ASP A 28 -9.05 -8.51 -23.46
N GLU A 29 -9.31 -9.83 -23.47
CA GLU A 29 -10.22 -10.45 -24.42
C GLU A 29 -11.67 -10.16 -24.01
N ALA A 30 -12.48 -9.65 -24.95
CA ALA A 30 -13.93 -9.48 -24.75
C ALA A 30 -14.70 -10.81 -24.59
N ASN A 31 -14.00 -11.96 -24.65
CA ASN A 31 -14.57 -13.27 -24.45
C ASN A 31 -14.69 -13.58 -22.96
N ASN A 32 -15.92 -13.84 -22.50
CA ASN A 32 -16.26 -14.16 -21.11
C ASN A 32 -15.72 -15.52 -20.60
N LEU A 33 -14.75 -16.15 -21.26
CA LEU A 33 -14.21 -17.44 -20.84
C LEU A 33 -13.08 -17.23 -19.82
N PRO A 34 -13.22 -17.73 -18.57
CA PRO A 34 -12.19 -17.55 -17.56
C PRO A 34 -10.92 -18.32 -17.93
N SER A 35 -9.75 -17.74 -17.66
CA SER A 35 -8.48 -18.47 -17.76
C SER A 35 -8.46 -19.64 -16.78
N LYS A 36 -7.56 -20.60 -16.99
CA LYS A 36 -7.37 -21.71 -16.05
C LYS A 36 -7.03 -21.20 -14.64
N LEU A 37 -6.24 -20.13 -14.53
CA LEU A 37 -5.90 -19.51 -13.25
C LEU A 37 -7.15 -18.95 -12.56
N LYS A 38 -8.00 -18.22 -13.28
CA LYS A 38 -9.23 -17.64 -12.74
C LYS A 38 -10.23 -18.72 -12.30
N MET A 39 -10.26 -19.86 -12.99
CA MET A 39 -11.09 -21.01 -12.57
C MET A 39 -10.61 -21.63 -11.26
N LEU A 40 -9.29 -21.76 -11.06
CA LEU A 40 -8.73 -22.34 -9.83
C LEU A 40 -8.72 -21.35 -8.66
N VAL A 41 -8.50 -20.07 -8.96
CA VAL A 41 -8.41 -18.98 -7.98
C VAL A 41 -9.31 -17.84 -8.46
N PRO A 42 -10.62 -17.88 -8.17
CA PRO A 42 -11.57 -16.85 -8.62
C PRO A 42 -11.23 -15.45 -8.12
N SER A 43 -10.54 -15.34 -6.98
CA SER A 43 -10.06 -14.08 -6.42
C SER A 43 -8.79 -13.53 -7.07
N ALA A 44 -8.17 -14.25 -8.02
CA ALA A 44 -7.01 -13.73 -8.74
C ALA A 44 -7.40 -12.45 -9.51
N GLY A 45 -6.72 -11.36 -9.18
CA GLY A 45 -6.82 -10.08 -9.87
C GLY A 45 -6.00 -10.06 -11.16
N PRO A 46 -5.97 -8.92 -11.84
CA PRO A 46 -5.15 -8.76 -13.04
C PRO A 46 -3.65 -8.83 -12.73
N PHE A 47 -2.88 -9.31 -13.70
CA PHE A 47 -1.42 -9.29 -13.73
C PHE A 47 -0.97 -8.33 -14.82
N PHE A 48 -0.10 -7.39 -14.47
CA PHE A 48 0.39 -6.34 -15.38
C PHE A 48 1.77 -6.65 -15.99
N THR A 49 2.38 -7.75 -15.56
CA THR A 49 3.69 -8.19 -16.04
C THR A 49 3.83 -9.70 -15.91
N ARG A 50 4.67 -10.28 -16.75
CA ARG A 50 5.03 -11.71 -16.67
C ARG A 50 5.87 -11.94 -15.42
N LEU A 51 5.62 -13.01 -14.69
CA LEU A 51 6.32 -13.32 -13.45
C LEU A 51 7.27 -14.51 -13.67
N PRO A 52 8.60 -14.31 -13.67
CA PRO A 52 9.58 -15.38 -13.84
C PRO A 52 9.70 -16.21 -12.54
N LEU A 53 8.66 -16.97 -12.21
CA LEU A 53 8.52 -17.69 -10.94
C LEU A 53 9.56 -18.79 -10.78
N GLU A 54 9.93 -19.50 -11.85
CA GLU A 54 10.98 -20.52 -11.78
C GLU A 54 12.33 -19.88 -11.41
N ALA A 55 12.69 -18.79 -12.09
CA ALA A 55 13.92 -18.06 -11.81
C ALA A 55 13.92 -17.46 -10.39
N ALA A 56 12.78 -16.90 -9.95
CA ALA A 56 12.61 -16.38 -8.61
C ALA A 56 12.72 -17.46 -7.54
N PHE A 57 12.13 -18.63 -7.77
CA PHE A 57 12.29 -19.78 -6.88
C PHE A 57 13.75 -20.20 -6.79
N ASN A 58 14.43 -20.37 -7.92
CA ASN A 58 15.83 -20.77 -7.96
C ASN A 58 16.70 -19.78 -7.18
N HIS A 59 16.49 -18.48 -7.36
CA HIS A 59 17.19 -17.44 -6.61
C HIS A 59 16.94 -17.54 -5.10
N MET A 60 15.67 -17.63 -4.69
CA MET A 60 15.31 -17.71 -3.27
C MET A 60 15.80 -19.01 -2.62
N ASP A 61 15.80 -20.12 -3.35
CA ASP A 61 16.26 -21.41 -2.86
C ASP A 61 17.76 -21.41 -2.57
N THR A 62 18.58 -20.69 -3.35
CA THR A 62 20.03 -20.55 -3.05
C THR A 62 20.31 -19.87 -1.71
N ARG A 63 19.38 -19.03 -1.23
CA ARG A 63 19.53 -18.26 0.02
C ARG A 63 18.83 -18.91 1.20
N ARG A 64 17.67 -19.51 0.96
CA ARG A 64 16.77 -20.03 2.01
C ARG A 64 16.74 -21.54 2.11
N LEU A 65 17.43 -22.23 1.20
CA LEU A 65 17.60 -23.69 1.17
C LEU A 65 16.25 -24.42 1.33
N ILE A 66 15.21 -23.92 0.67
CA ILE A 66 13.82 -24.38 0.80
C ILE A 66 13.73 -25.85 0.40
N SER A 67 14.33 -26.22 -0.73
CA SER A 67 14.36 -27.59 -1.26
C SER A 67 15.19 -28.57 -0.43
N SER A 68 16.11 -28.05 0.39
CA SER A 68 17.04 -28.86 1.20
C SER A 68 16.48 -29.23 2.57
N ARG A 69 15.34 -28.65 2.97
CA ARG A 69 14.67 -28.97 4.24
C ARG A 69 14.11 -30.39 4.19
N ARG A 70 14.36 -31.18 5.23
CA ARG A 70 13.91 -32.59 5.32
C ARG A 70 12.56 -32.78 5.98
N TYR A 71 12.21 -31.89 6.91
CA TYR A 71 11.03 -32.05 7.79
C TYR A 71 10.06 -30.88 7.73
N VAL A 72 10.42 -29.81 7.01
CA VAL A 72 9.63 -28.57 6.93
C VAL A 72 9.44 -28.23 5.47
N SER A 73 8.19 -28.32 5.00
CA SER A 73 7.79 -27.91 3.65
C SER A 73 7.92 -26.39 3.45
N PRO A 74 7.88 -25.89 2.20
CA PRO A 74 7.81 -24.45 1.94
C PRO A 74 6.66 -23.81 2.73
N SER A 75 6.96 -22.73 3.44
CA SER A 75 5.97 -21.98 4.22
C SER A 75 5.25 -20.94 3.37
N PHE A 76 4.13 -20.39 3.87
CA PHE A 76 3.48 -19.23 3.28
C PHE A 76 4.47 -18.07 3.03
N ASN A 77 5.35 -17.81 3.99
CA ASN A 77 6.37 -16.77 3.86
C ASN A 77 7.42 -17.07 2.79
N ASP A 78 7.76 -18.34 2.56
CA ASP A 78 8.67 -18.69 1.46
C ASP A 78 8.00 -18.41 0.11
N VAL A 79 6.74 -18.81 -0.08
CA VAL A 79 5.98 -18.54 -1.30
C VAL A 79 5.80 -17.04 -1.53
N ARG A 80 5.46 -16.27 -0.47
CA ARG A 80 5.36 -14.80 -0.53
C ARG A 80 6.67 -14.17 -1.02
N LEU A 81 7.82 -14.60 -0.50
CA LEU A 81 9.11 -14.05 -0.92
C LEU A 81 9.48 -14.43 -2.35
N ILE A 82 9.10 -15.62 -2.82
CA ILE A 82 9.29 -16.03 -4.22
C ILE A 82 8.45 -15.15 -5.16
N LEU A 83 7.18 -14.91 -4.82
CA LEU A 83 6.30 -14.01 -5.59
C LEU A 83 6.83 -12.57 -5.60
N ASN A 84 7.32 -12.06 -4.47
CA ASN A 84 7.95 -10.74 -4.39
C ASN A 84 9.20 -10.67 -5.26
N ALA A 85 10.07 -11.69 -5.21
CA ALA A 85 11.27 -11.75 -6.01
C ALA A 85 10.95 -11.79 -7.52
N ALA A 86 9.92 -12.54 -7.92
CA ALA A 86 9.49 -12.60 -9.32
C ALA A 86 9.01 -11.23 -9.83
N GLN A 87 8.22 -10.50 -9.05
CA GLN A 87 7.79 -9.14 -9.41
C GLN A 87 8.97 -8.18 -9.53
N ILE A 88 9.92 -8.21 -8.59
CA ILE A 88 11.13 -7.38 -8.63
C ILE A 88 11.97 -7.74 -9.87
N MET A 89 12.16 -9.03 -10.15
CA MET A 89 12.88 -9.48 -11.34
C MET A 89 12.19 -9.00 -12.61
N ALA A 90 10.87 -9.11 -12.68
CA ALA A 90 10.10 -8.68 -13.86
C ALA A 90 10.29 -7.19 -14.17
N VAL A 91 10.34 -6.33 -13.15
CA VAL A 91 10.50 -4.88 -13.34
C VAL A 91 11.96 -4.40 -13.40
N THR A 92 12.95 -5.27 -13.11
CA THR A 92 14.38 -4.90 -13.12
C THR A 92 15.24 -5.68 -14.11
N ALA A 93 14.73 -6.74 -14.75
CA ALA A 93 15.50 -7.58 -15.67
C ALA A 93 15.80 -6.94 -17.03
N ALA A 94 15.02 -5.94 -17.46
CA ALA A 94 15.27 -5.23 -18.71
C ALA A 94 16.28 -4.08 -18.51
N PRO A 95 17.20 -3.83 -19.46
CA PRO A 95 18.11 -2.67 -19.42
C PRO A 95 17.35 -1.34 -19.29
N ASP A 96 16.19 -1.25 -19.95
CA ASP A 96 15.21 -0.19 -19.78
C ASP A 96 14.15 -0.67 -18.78
N SER A 97 14.47 -0.59 -17.49
CA SER A 97 13.51 -0.92 -16.41
C SER A 97 12.21 -0.14 -16.62
N PRO A 98 11.04 -0.80 -16.73
CA PRO A 98 9.76 -0.11 -16.91
C PRO A 98 9.29 0.61 -15.64
N LEU A 99 9.95 0.43 -14.49
CA LEU A 99 9.53 1.04 -13.24
C LEU A 99 9.74 2.55 -13.28
N GLN A 100 8.63 3.30 -13.31
CA GLN A 100 8.63 4.77 -13.29
C GLN A 100 8.15 5.36 -11.96
N LEU A 101 7.43 4.57 -11.16
CA LEU A 101 6.82 4.99 -9.91
C LEU A 101 6.88 3.85 -8.90
N ALA A 102 7.37 4.13 -7.70
CA ALA A 102 7.27 3.28 -6.53
C ALA A 102 6.36 3.94 -5.49
N THR A 103 5.28 3.27 -5.12
CA THR A 103 4.36 3.75 -4.08
C THR A 103 4.59 3.00 -2.78
N PHE A 104 4.58 3.73 -1.66
CA PHE A 104 4.78 3.19 -0.33
C PHE A 104 3.57 3.52 0.54
N ASP A 105 3.08 2.53 1.28
CA ASP A 105 2.16 2.77 2.38
C ASP A 105 2.96 3.30 3.58
N GLY A 106 2.76 4.56 3.95
CA GLY A 106 3.52 5.23 4.99
C GLY A 106 3.35 4.53 6.33
N ASP A 107 2.10 4.25 6.68
CA ASP A 107 1.73 3.50 7.87
C ASP A 107 2.09 2.03 7.59
N VAL A 108 2.96 1.41 8.39
CA VAL A 108 3.44 0.01 8.29
C VAL A 108 4.61 -0.32 7.34
N THR A 109 5.02 0.55 6.41
CA THR A 109 6.24 0.29 5.60
C THR A 109 7.37 1.28 5.80
N LEU A 110 7.07 2.56 6.06
CA LEU A 110 8.09 3.60 6.24
C LEU A 110 8.38 3.89 7.71
N TYR A 111 7.34 3.85 8.54
CA TYR A 111 7.42 4.03 9.99
C TYR A 111 6.34 3.19 10.67
N ASP A 112 6.59 2.84 11.94
CA ASP A 112 5.61 2.15 12.76
C ASP A 112 4.44 3.09 13.13
N ASP A 113 3.29 2.51 13.47
CA ASP A 113 2.08 3.27 13.81
C ASP A 113 2.34 4.31 14.90
N GLY A 114 2.17 5.58 14.56
CA GLY A 114 2.39 6.67 15.50
C GLY A 114 3.80 7.24 15.52
N GLU A 115 4.74 6.67 14.78
CA GLU A 115 6.13 7.16 14.68
C GLU A 115 6.36 8.06 13.45
N SER A 116 7.62 8.43 13.23
CA SER A 116 8.09 9.26 12.11
C SER A 116 9.26 8.57 11.41
N LEU A 117 9.46 8.87 10.12
CA LEU A 117 10.64 8.45 9.37
C LEU A 117 11.85 9.29 9.79
N GLU A 118 12.58 8.79 10.77
CA GLU A 118 13.75 9.45 11.34
C GLU A 118 14.97 9.45 10.38
N PRO A 119 15.86 10.46 10.45
CA PRO A 119 17.05 10.57 9.58
C PRO A 119 17.98 9.36 9.62
N SER A 120 17.97 8.59 10.72
CA SER A 120 18.77 7.38 10.89
C SER A 120 18.19 6.14 10.19
N SER A 121 16.99 6.24 9.61
CA SER A 121 16.31 5.11 8.99
C SER A 121 17.12 4.53 7.82
N PRO A 122 17.32 3.19 7.77
CA PRO A 122 18.02 2.53 6.67
C PRO A 122 17.23 2.58 5.35
N LEU A 123 15.99 3.07 5.38
CA LEU A 123 15.16 3.26 4.19
C LEU A 123 15.53 4.52 3.41
N ILE A 124 15.99 5.58 4.09
CA ILE A 124 16.29 6.87 3.46
C ILE A 124 17.29 6.72 2.30
N PRO A 125 18.46 6.07 2.46
CA PRO A 125 19.39 5.89 1.35
C PRO A 125 18.78 5.14 0.16
N ARG A 126 17.87 4.18 0.42
CA ARG A 126 17.20 3.38 -0.61
C ARG A 126 16.17 4.18 -1.38
N LEU A 127 15.42 5.06 -0.70
CA LEU A 127 14.47 5.98 -1.33
C LEU A 127 15.23 7.00 -2.19
N LEU A 128 16.34 7.56 -1.69
CA LEU A 128 17.19 8.43 -2.50
C LEU A 128 17.76 7.71 -3.73
N ASP A 129 18.13 6.43 -3.62
CA ASP A 129 18.58 5.62 -4.75
C ASP A 129 17.51 5.40 -5.83
N LEU A 130 16.22 5.38 -5.46
CA LEU A 130 15.13 5.35 -6.43
C LEU A 130 15.05 6.68 -7.18
N LEU A 131 15.09 7.81 -6.46
CA LEU A 131 15.09 9.15 -7.08
C LEU A 131 16.30 9.34 -8.01
N ARG A 132 17.50 8.87 -7.62
CA ARG A 132 18.71 8.91 -8.46
C ARG A 132 18.55 8.16 -9.79
N LYS A 133 17.65 7.18 -9.84
CA LYS A 133 17.33 6.39 -11.04
C LYS A 133 16.11 6.91 -11.77
N ASP A 134 15.67 8.13 -11.47
CA ASP A 134 14.49 8.79 -12.04
C ASP A 134 13.19 8.02 -11.78
N ILE A 135 13.14 7.21 -10.71
CA ILE A 135 11.93 6.53 -10.26
C ILE A 135 11.20 7.48 -9.31
N LYS A 136 9.98 7.86 -9.67
CA LYS A 136 9.12 8.70 -8.83
C LYS A 136 8.71 7.94 -7.58
N ILE A 137 8.47 8.68 -6.49
CA ILE A 137 8.02 8.13 -5.22
C ILE A 137 6.65 8.68 -4.87
N GLY A 138 5.69 7.81 -4.64
CA GLY A 138 4.42 8.16 -4.00
C GLY A 138 4.39 7.62 -2.58
N ILE A 139 4.01 8.43 -1.60
CA ILE A 139 3.78 7.97 -0.22
C ILE A 139 2.31 8.15 0.08
N VAL A 140 1.60 7.06 0.38
CA VAL A 140 0.18 7.08 0.73
C VAL A 140 0.06 6.85 2.24
N THR A 141 -0.77 7.60 2.96
CA THR A 141 -0.99 7.41 4.40
C THR A 141 -2.43 7.65 4.78
N ALA A 142 -2.95 6.88 5.74
CA ALA A 142 -4.27 7.08 6.32
C ALA A 142 -4.35 8.37 7.16
N ALA A 143 -3.20 8.94 7.57
CA ALA A 143 -3.17 10.21 8.26
C ALA A 143 -3.70 11.35 7.37
N GLY A 144 -4.92 11.81 7.67
CA GLY A 144 -5.55 12.96 7.02
C GLY A 144 -5.33 14.25 7.79
N TYR A 145 -4.40 15.09 7.33
CA TYR A 145 -4.16 16.45 7.78
C TYR A 145 -4.37 17.40 6.60
N THR A 146 -4.89 18.60 6.86
CA THR A 146 -5.10 19.62 5.82
C THR A 146 -3.86 20.48 5.59
N THR A 147 -2.82 20.32 6.40
CA THR A 147 -1.62 21.18 6.43
C THR A 147 -0.34 20.35 6.33
N ALA A 148 0.67 20.94 5.67
CA ALA A 148 1.94 20.30 5.38
C ALA A 148 2.83 20.02 6.62
N ASP A 149 2.71 20.81 7.68
CA ASP A 149 3.54 20.72 8.89
C ASP A 149 3.49 19.33 9.54
N ARG A 150 2.31 18.71 9.56
CA ARG A 150 2.12 17.38 10.16
C ARG A 150 2.67 16.26 9.29
N TYR A 151 2.55 16.37 7.97
CA TYR A 151 3.19 15.43 7.05
C TYR A 151 4.71 15.56 7.11
N TYR A 152 5.22 16.78 7.21
CA TYR A 152 6.64 17.02 7.42
C TYR A 152 7.11 16.38 8.73
N ALA A 153 6.41 16.56 9.85
CA ALA A 153 6.80 15.93 11.11
C ALA A 153 6.96 14.40 10.99
N ARG A 154 6.11 13.74 10.19
CA ARG A 154 6.18 12.30 9.90
C ARG A 154 7.29 11.90 8.95
N LEU A 155 7.68 12.77 8.02
CA LEU A 155 8.57 12.45 6.90
C LEU A 155 9.87 13.27 6.88
N HIS A 156 10.15 14.02 7.95
CA HIS A 156 11.24 14.99 7.99
C HIS A 156 12.60 14.35 7.65
N GLY A 157 12.88 13.14 8.12
CA GLY A 157 14.14 12.45 7.81
C GLY A 157 14.35 12.24 6.31
N LEU A 158 13.29 11.96 5.54
CA LEU A 158 13.37 11.85 4.08
C LEU A 158 13.40 13.22 3.40
N LEU A 159 12.51 14.12 3.78
CA LEU A 159 12.39 15.44 3.14
C LEU A 159 13.66 16.28 3.32
N ASP A 160 14.23 16.28 4.52
CA ASP A 160 15.48 16.97 4.81
C ASP A 160 16.66 16.31 4.07
N ALA A 161 16.67 14.99 3.92
CA ALA A 161 17.69 14.28 3.15
C ALA A 161 17.62 14.60 1.64
N ILE A 162 16.41 14.74 1.07
CA ILE A 162 16.21 15.20 -0.31
C ILE A 162 16.69 16.65 -0.46
N ALA A 163 16.34 17.52 0.48
CA ALA A 163 16.77 18.91 0.49
C ALA A 163 18.30 19.03 0.53
N ALA A 164 18.95 18.30 1.44
CA ALA A 164 20.39 18.31 1.67
C ALA A 164 21.21 17.60 0.58
N SER A 165 20.59 16.72 -0.23
CA SER A 165 21.29 16.01 -1.31
C SER A 165 21.90 17.00 -2.31
N THR A 166 23.18 16.81 -2.62
CA THR A 166 23.93 17.61 -3.61
C THR A 166 24.01 16.93 -4.97
N ASP A 167 23.62 15.66 -5.04
CA ASP A 167 23.72 14.78 -6.21
C ASP A 167 22.39 14.54 -6.93
N LEU A 168 21.24 14.80 -6.28
CA LEU A 168 19.93 14.78 -6.93
C LEU A 168 19.70 16.05 -7.76
N THR A 169 19.21 15.86 -8.98
CA THR A 169 18.77 16.99 -9.83
C THR A 169 17.48 17.60 -9.28
N PRO A 170 17.13 18.85 -9.64
CA PRO A 170 15.86 19.46 -9.23
C PRO A 170 14.64 18.58 -9.57
N THR A 171 14.61 18.03 -10.78
CA THR A 171 13.53 17.14 -11.23
C THR A 171 13.43 15.87 -10.38
N GLN A 172 14.57 15.29 -9.97
CA GLN A 172 14.58 14.11 -9.10
C GLN A 172 14.09 14.46 -7.68
N LYS A 173 14.43 15.64 -7.15
CA LYS A 173 13.93 16.09 -5.84
C LYS A 173 12.42 16.32 -5.86
N GLU A 174 11.90 16.88 -6.95
CA GLU A 174 10.48 17.14 -7.17
C GLU A 174 9.67 15.87 -7.51
N SER A 175 10.34 14.72 -7.75
CA SER A 175 9.70 13.44 -8.11
C SER A 175 9.14 12.66 -6.91
N ILE A 176 8.72 13.36 -5.86
CA ILE A 176 8.07 12.77 -4.68
C ILE A 176 6.73 13.47 -4.40
N VAL A 177 5.71 12.66 -4.14
CA VAL A 177 4.36 13.12 -3.74
C VAL A 177 3.87 12.38 -2.50
N ILE A 178 3.10 13.07 -1.67
CA ILE A 178 2.49 12.52 -0.46
C ILE A 178 0.97 12.61 -0.63
N MET A 179 0.30 11.45 -0.60
CA MET A 179 -1.14 11.32 -0.58
C MET A 179 -1.60 11.04 0.86
N GLY A 180 -2.20 12.04 1.48
CA GLY A 180 -2.71 12.01 2.82
C GLY A 180 -4.21 11.71 2.89
N GLY A 181 -4.62 11.12 4.01
CA GLY A 181 -6.01 10.69 4.23
C GLY A 181 -6.45 9.68 3.18
N GLU A 182 -5.57 8.73 2.86
CA GLU A 182 -5.69 7.71 1.80
C GLU A 182 -5.74 8.28 0.38
N ALA A 183 -6.71 9.15 0.08
CA ALA A 183 -6.92 9.74 -1.24
C ALA A 183 -7.57 11.14 -1.17
N ASN A 184 -7.29 11.92 -0.13
CA ASN A 184 -7.99 13.19 0.11
C ASN A 184 -7.10 14.43 0.01
N TYR A 185 -5.80 14.32 0.30
CA TYR A 185 -4.90 15.48 0.33
C TYR A 185 -3.59 15.16 -0.38
N LEU A 186 -3.32 15.79 -1.52
CA LEU A 186 -2.07 15.61 -2.25
C LEU A 186 -1.09 16.75 -1.94
N PHE A 187 0.15 16.38 -1.60
CA PHE A 187 1.25 17.31 -1.40
C PHE A 187 2.41 16.96 -2.32
N GLU A 188 3.05 17.98 -2.86
CA GLU A 188 4.28 17.87 -3.64
C GLU A 188 5.46 18.45 -2.87
N TYR A 189 6.67 17.99 -3.21
CA TYR A 189 7.89 18.58 -2.68
C TYR A 189 8.09 20.01 -3.17
N ALA A 190 8.23 20.94 -2.24
CA ALA A 190 8.39 22.37 -2.50
C ALA A 190 9.55 22.92 -1.67
N PRO A 191 10.77 23.04 -2.21
CA PRO A 191 11.97 23.37 -1.44
C PRO A 191 11.96 24.78 -0.83
N GLN A 192 11.11 25.67 -1.35
CA GLN A 192 10.94 27.04 -0.84
C GLN A 192 9.88 27.14 0.26
N SER A 193 9.10 26.08 0.50
CA SER A 193 8.07 26.05 1.53
C SER A 193 8.68 25.74 2.91
N PRO A 194 8.16 26.31 4.01
CA PRO A 194 8.70 26.09 5.37
C PRO A 194 8.78 24.61 5.81
N HIS A 195 7.95 23.75 5.23
CA HIS A 195 7.85 22.32 5.54
C HIS A 195 8.24 21.43 4.36
N LEU A 196 8.93 22.00 3.37
CA LEU A 196 9.36 21.31 2.14
C LEU A 196 8.21 20.69 1.32
N LEU A 197 6.97 21.06 1.63
CA LEU A 197 5.76 20.53 1.01
C LEU A 197 4.80 21.67 0.67
N SER A 198 4.10 21.54 -0.45
CA SER A 198 2.99 22.41 -0.85
C SER A 198 1.76 21.56 -1.18
N PRO A 199 0.54 21.96 -0.77
CA PRO A 199 -0.67 21.28 -1.20
C PRO A 199 -0.89 21.47 -2.71
N VAL A 200 -1.33 20.40 -3.38
CA VAL A 200 -1.73 20.43 -4.79
C VAL A 200 -3.25 20.64 -4.87
N PRO A 201 -3.74 21.65 -5.61
CA PRO A 201 -5.17 21.91 -5.76
C PRO A 201 -5.93 20.69 -6.28
N LEU A 202 -7.11 20.42 -5.71
CA LEU A 202 -7.91 19.21 -5.99
C LEU A 202 -8.20 19.05 -7.49
N GLU A 203 -8.48 20.14 -8.19
CA GLU A 203 -8.85 20.15 -9.60
C GLU A 203 -7.74 19.61 -10.53
N GLN A 204 -6.50 19.53 -10.03
CA GLN A 204 -5.36 19.04 -10.80
C GLN A 204 -5.18 17.52 -10.75
N TRP A 205 -5.79 16.83 -9.77
CA TRP A 205 -5.49 15.43 -9.51
C TRP A 205 -6.70 14.55 -9.18
N LEU A 206 -7.86 15.12 -8.88
CA LEU A 206 -9.08 14.33 -8.72
C LEU A 206 -9.39 13.58 -10.02
N THR A 207 -9.76 12.30 -9.87
CA THR A 207 -10.32 11.53 -10.98
C THR A 207 -11.73 12.04 -11.30
N PRO A 208 -12.25 11.79 -12.53
CA PRO A 208 -13.63 12.14 -12.87
C PRO A 208 -14.65 11.55 -11.88
N GLU A 209 -14.40 10.34 -11.39
CA GLU A 209 -15.24 9.67 -10.40
C GLU A 209 -15.22 10.38 -9.06
N MET A 210 -14.03 10.76 -8.55
CA MET A 210 -13.91 11.49 -7.29
C MET A 210 -14.53 12.88 -7.36
N ALA A 211 -14.35 13.57 -8.50
CA ALA A 211 -14.92 14.89 -8.75
C ALA A 211 -16.46 14.88 -8.83
N ALA A 212 -17.06 13.72 -9.11
CA ALA A 212 -18.51 13.55 -9.16
C ALA A 212 -19.14 13.34 -7.77
N TRP A 213 -18.36 13.09 -6.72
CA TRP A 213 -18.87 12.91 -5.36
C TRP A 213 -19.44 14.21 -4.81
N SER A 214 -20.69 14.18 -4.37
CA SER A 214 -21.32 15.35 -3.76
C SER A 214 -20.95 15.46 -2.28
N GLU A 215 -20.73 16.69 -1.81
CA GLU A 215 -20.48 16.95 -0.38
C GLU A 215 -21.63 16.47 0.51
N SER A 216 -22.87 16.48 -0.01
CA SER A 216 -24.03 15.92 0.69
C SER A 216 -23.95 14.41 0.87
N ASP A 217 -23.50 13.67 -0.15
CA ASP A 217 -23.39 12.21 -0.05
C ASP A 217 -22.26 11.81 0.89
N ILE A 218 -21.13 12.52 0.82
CA ILE A 218 -20.00 12.34 1.74
C ILE A 218 -20.43 12.61 3.18
N THR A 219 -21.14 13.71 3.42
CA THR A 219 -21.65 14.05 4.75
C THR A 219 -22.61 12.98 5.25
N ALA A 220 -23.56 12.56 4.40
CA ALA A 220 -24.53 11.53 4.77
C ALA A 220 -23.87 10.18 5.11
N LEU A 221 -22.87 9.76 4.33
CA LEU A 221 -22.09 8.54 4.59
C LEU A 221 -21.40 8.62 5.96
N LEU A 222 -20.70 9.73 6.21
CA LEU A 222 -19.97 9.93 7.45
C LEU A 222 -20.91 10.06 8.65
N ASP A 223 -22.12 10.62 8.49
CA ASP A 223 -23.13 10.71 9.55
C ASP A 223 -23.67 9.33 9.96
N VAL A 224 -23.88 8.44 8.97
CA VAL A 224 -24.24 7.04 9.25
C VAL A 224 -23.11 6.32 10.00
N ALA A 225 -21.86 6.51 9.56
CA ALA A 225 -20.70 5.93 10.22
C ALA A 225 -20.51 6.49 11.65
N GLU A 226 -20.71 7.79 11.85
CA GLU A 226 -20.65 8.46 13.14
C GLU A 226 -21.68 7.90 14.12
N ALA A 227 -22.93 7.78 13.69
CA ALA A 227 -23.98 7.19 14.51
C ALA A 227 -23.65 5.74 14.92
N ALA A 228 -23.18 4.93 13.97
CA ALA A 228 -22.77 3.55 14.22
C ALA A 228 -21.60 3.47 15.22
N LEU A 229 -20.59 4.33 15.08
CA LEU A 229 -19.45 4.40 16.01
C LEU A 229 -19.90 4.79 17.42
N LEU A 230 -20.76 5.80 17.57
CA LEU A 230 -21.28 6.21 18.87
C LEU A 230 -22.10 5.10 19.55
N ASP A 231 -22.90 4.37 18.77
CA ASP A 231 -23.64 3.22 19.28
C ASP A 231 -22.71 2.09 19.74
N CYS A 232 -21.62 1.81 19.00
CA CYS A 232 -20.59 0.86 19.43
C CYS A 232 -19.88 1.31 20.71
N VAL A 233 -19.48 2.59 20.80
CA VAL A 233 -18.84 3.16 22.00
C VAL A 233 -19.74 2.98 23.22
N LYS A 234 -21.04 3.27 23.08
CA LYS A 234 -22.02 3.10 24.16
C LYS A 234 -22.26 1.63 24.51
N THR A 235 -22.47 0.78 23.51
CA THR A 235 -22.86 -0.62 23.69
C THR A 235 -21.74 -1.46 24.30
N LEU A 236 -20.51 -1.24 23.84
CA LEU A 236 -19.31 -1.92 24.36
C LEU A 236 -18.67 -1.17 25.54
N ASN A 237 -19.24 -0.03 25.95
CA ASN A 237 -18.71 0.86 26.98
C ASN A 237 -17.22 1.17 26.77
N LEU A 238 -16.86 1.55 25.53
CA LEU A 238 -15.47 1.79 25.16
C LEU A 238 -14.97 3.08 25.81
N PRO A 239 -13.73 3.11 26.32
CA PRO A 239 -13.08 4.33 26.78
C PRO A 239 -12.59 5.15 25.58
N ALA A 240 -13.52 5.57 24.73
CA ALA A 240 -13.25 6.23 23.46
C ALA A 240 -14.15 7.45 23.23
N THR A 241 -13.61 8.45 22.53
CA THR A 241 -14.36 9.60 22.02
C THR A 241 -14.37 9.58 20.50
N LEU A 242 -15.42 10.15 19.92
CA LEU A 242 -15.52 10.32 18.48
C LEU A 242 -14.64 11.48 18.00
N LEU A 243 -14.01 11.30 16.85
CA LEU A 243 -13.33 12.34 16.09
C LEU A 243 -13.91 12.40 14.68
N ARG A 244 -14.47 13.55 14.32
CA ARG A 244 -15.01 13.85 12.99
C ARG A 244 -14.11 14.83 12.25
N LYS A 245 -13.83 14.54 10.98
CA LYS A 245 -13.13 15.39 10.01
C LYS A 245 -13.99 15.51 8.74
N ASP A 246 -13.55 16.35 7.81
CA ASP A 246 -14.28 16.63 6.56
C ASP A 246 -14.45 15.37 5.69
N ARG A 247 -13.49 14.45 5.74
CA ARG A 247 -13.45 13.24 4.90
C ARG A 247 -13.27 11.93 5.68
N ALA A 248 -13.40 11.99 7.00
CA ALA A 248 -13.21 10.82 7.86
C ALA A 248 -13.95 10.96 9.18
N VAL A 249 -14.37 9.83 9.74
CA VAL A 249 -14.86 9.73 11.12
C VAL A 249 -14.25 8.50 11.77
N GLY A 250 -13.91 8.60 13.05
CA GLY A 250 -13.33 7.50 13.81
C GLY A 250 -13.47 7.71 15.30
N ILE A 251 -12.95 6.76 16.07
CA ILE A 251 -12.87 6.85 17.53
C ILE A 251 -11.41 6.84 17.97
N ILE A 252 -11.12 7.59 19.03
CA ILE A 252 -9.82 7.64 19.68
C ILE A 252 -9.98 7.32 21.16
N PRO A 253 -8.98 6.73 21.85
CA PRO A 253 -9.03 6.55 23.28
C PRO A 253 -9.26 7.88 24.01
N THR A 254 -10.07 7.90 25.07
CA THR A 254 -10.30 9.08 25.92
C THR A 254 -9.02 9.59 26.58
N ASP A 255 -8.07 8.68 26.81
CA ASP A 255 -6.73 8.95 27.30
C ASP A 255 -5.71 8.24 26.40
N PRO A 256 -4.66 8.93 25.90
CA PRO A 256 -3.64 8.34 25.02
C PRO A 256 -2.88 7.13 25.61
N SER A 257 -2.86 6.98 26.94
CA SER A 257 -2.26 5.84 27.63
C SER A 257 -3.12 4.59 27.60
N ILE A 258 -4.43 4.72 27.30
CA ILE A 258 -5.35 3.60 27.21
C ILE A 258 -5.16 2.87 25.88
N ARG A 259 -5.28 1.55 25.92
CA ARG A 259 -5.36 0.69 24.74
C ARG A 259 -6.71 0.00 24.74
N ILE A 260 -7.51 0.26 23.72
CA ILE A 260 -8.78 -0.44 23.51
C ILE A 260 -8.46 -1.86 23.04
N PRO A 261 -9.09 -2.91 23.61
CA PRO A 261 -8.87 -4.28 23.17
C PRO A 261 -9.13 -4.44 21.67
N ARG A 262 -8.27 -5.21 21.01
CA ARG A 262 -8.34 -5.42 19.55
C ARG A 262 -9.68 -5.99 19.14
N GLU A 263 -10.20 -6.95 19.89
CA GLU A 263 -11.48 -7.60 19.64
C GLU A 263 -12.65 -6.61 19.67
N SER A 264 -12.60 -5.61 20.55
CA SER A 264 -13.60 -4.54 20.60
C SER A 264 -13.51 -3.60 19.41
N LEU A 265 -12.30 -3.32 18.92
CA LEU A 265 -12.09 -2.55 17.70
C LEU A 265 -12.55 -3.33 16.46
N GLU A 266 -12.26 -4.63 16.38
CA GLU A 266 -12.72 -5.51 15.30
C GLU A 266 -14.25 -5.59 15.26
N GLU A 267 -14.92 -5.79 16.40
CA GLU A 267 -16.38 -5.74 16.50
C GLU A 267 -16.92 -4.38 15.99
N THR A 268 -16.31 -3.28 16.44
CA THR A 268 -16.72 -1.93 16.03
C THR A 268 -16.61 -1.75 14.51
N VAL A 269 -15.49 -2.16 13.91
CA VAL A 269 -15.27 -2.05 12.45
C VAL A 269 -16.28 -2.89 11.67
N LEU A 270 -16.50 -4.14 12.09
CA LEU A 270 -17.45 -5.05 11.41
C LEU A 270 -18.89 -4.53 11.48
N VAL A 271 -19.30 -3.99 12.64
CA VAL A 271 -20.64 -3.39 12.80
C VAL A 271 -20.81 -2.15 11.92
N VAL A 272 -19.84 -1.23 11.95
CA VAL A 272 -19.89 -0.01 11.14
C VAL A 272 -19.92 -0.35 9.65
N GLN A 273 -19.02 -1.24 9.19
CA GLN A 273 -19.01 -1.71 7.81
C GLN A 273 -20.37 -2.30 7.43
N LYS A 274 -20.96 -3.14 8.30
CA LYS A 274 -22.23 -3.77 7.97
C LYS A 274 -23.39 -2.78 7.87
N ILE A 275 -23.41 -1.77 8.74
CA ILE A 275 -24.40 -0.70 8.70
C ILE A 275 -24.26 0.11 7.41
N LEU A 276 -23.03 0.44 7.01
CA LEU A 276 -22.78 1.20 5.78
C LEU A 276 -23.20 0.40 4.53
N GLU A 277 -22.88 -0.89 4.47
CA GLU A 277 -23.32 -1.78 3.37
C GLU A 277 -24.85 -1.91 3.27
N LEU A 278 -25.56 -1.83 4.39
CA LEU A 278 -27.03 -1.92 4.42
C LEU A 278 -27.70 -0.56 4.19
N SER A 279 -26.99 0.53 4.45
CA SER A 279 -27.47 1.87 4.11
C SER A 279 -27.48 2.03 2.59
N ALA A 280 -28.53 2.65 2.05
CA ALA A 280 -28.69 2.88 0.60
C ALA A 280 -27.59 3.78 -0.04
N LEU A 281 -26.57 4.16 0.75
CA LEU A 281 -25.42 4.97 0.37
C LEU A 281 -24.17 4.12 0.04
N GLY A 282 -24.24 2.79 0.20
CA GLY A 282 -23.14 1.84 -0.04
C GLY A 282 -23.16 1.12 -1.40
N SER A 283 -24.01 1.54 -2.35
CA SER A 283 -24.15 0.95 -3.70
C SER A 283 -23.84 1.93 -4.81
#